data_AF-A0A068UV88-F1
#
_entry.id   AF-A0A068UV88-F1
#
_cell.length_a   1.000
_cell.length_b   1.000
_cell.length_c   1.000
_cell.angle_alpha   90.00
_cell.angle_beta   90.00
_cell.angle_gamma   90.00
#
_symmetry.space_group_name_H-M   'P 1'
#
loop_
_entity.id
_entity.type
_entity.pdbx_description
1 polymer ?
#
loop_
_entity_poly.entity_id
_entity_poly.type
_entity_poly.pdbx_seq_one_letter_code
_entity_poly.pdbx_strand_id
1 'polypeptide(L)'
;MPLLRDLETVRQYSWGSAVLTTLYRSLCAATSPLRSSIAGPLVLLQLWAWERIPTMRPDRVQPLEHYPGPYGARWNVQLDLHRVARHVVSIFRDQLTGLRDLQFIWQPYSEDVLASLPAYCTAGRAIWRSVTYLICWGVVEPHLPYRVMRQFGYHQSVPDMRLTENQAALHSLDRRGKGNQNWITTHGAYIDVWTDRHSHVEDGVVAEDPRYPSDEYRQWYRERTVLYVSNPTRQLTFPEGFQGDSARVQYLVSFSYNL
;
A
#
# COMPACT_ATOMS: atom_id res chain seq x y z
N MET A 1 -18.45 -21.85 7.14
CA MET A 1 -18.53 -20.64 6.29
C MET A 1 -19.94 -20.52 5.70
N PRO A 2 -20.92 -19.92 6.40
CA PRO A 2 -22.30 -19.83 5.90
C PRO A 2 -22.50 -18.79 4.79
N LEU A 3 -21.55 -17.86 4.59
CA LEU A 3 -21.67 -16.71 3.69
C LEU A 3 -21.28 -16.96 2.22
N LEU A 4 -20.66 -18.12 1.91
CA LEU A 4 -20.50 -18.56 0.51
C LEU A 4 -21.70 -19.40 0.03
N ARG A 5 -22.75 -19.52 0.84
CA ARG A 5 -23.95 -20.29 0.47
C ARG A 5 -24.81 -19.57 -0.56
N ASP A 6 -24.76 -18.25 -0.60
CA ASP A 6 -25.51 -17.43 -1.55
C ASP A 6 -24.58 -16.59 -2.41
N LEU A 7 -24.29 -17.10 -3.61
CA LEU A 7 -23.42 -16.46 -4.59
C LEU A 7 -24.03 -15.16 -5.15
N GLU A 8 -25.36 -15.00 -5.12
CA GLU A 8 -26.07 -13.81 -5.60
C GLU A 8 -25.86 -12.59 -4.69
N THR A 9 -25.73 -12.83 -3.38
CA THR A 9 -25.36 -11.79 -2.41
C THR A 9 -23.86 -11.51 -2.44
N VAL A 10 -23.03 -12.56 -2.53
CA VAL A 10 -21.55 -12.47 -2.56
C VAL A 10 -21.04 -11.62 -3.73
N ARG A 11 -21.67 -11.68 -4.91
CA ARG A 11 -21.29 -10.85 -6.06
C ARG A 11 -21.51 -9.35 -5.86
N GLN A 12 -22.37 -8.95 -4.92
CA GLN A 12 -22.67 -7.54 -4.66
C GLN A 12 -21.67 -6.88 -3.70
N TYR A 13 -20.81 -7.68 -3.06
CA TYR A 13 -19.80 -7.17 -2.14
C TYR A 13 -18.67 -6.44 -2.85
N SER A 14 -18.14 -5.40 -2.20
CA SER A 14 -16.94 -4.72 -2.66
C SER A 14 -15.70 -5.55 -2.37
N TRP A 15 -15.37 -6.49 -3.26
CA TRP A 15 -14.18 -7.32 -3.16
C TRP A 15 -12.89 -6.49 -3.18
N GLY A 16 -12.87 -5.39 -3.95
CA GLY A 16 -11.75 -4.45 -3.94
C GLY A 16 -11.49 -3.86 -2.56
N SER A 17 -12.54 -3.40 -1.86
CA SER A 17 -12.41 -2.91 -0.48
C SER A 17 -11.95 -4.00 0.47
N ALA A 18 -12.49 -5.21 0.36
CA ALA A 18 -12.10 -6.32 1.23
C ALA A 18 -10.61 -6.68 1.09
N VAL A 19 -10.12 -6.72 -0.15
CA VAL A 19 -8.71 -6.97 -0.48
C VAL A 19 -7.82 -5.84 0.05
N LEU A 20 -8.16 -4.58 -0.21
CA LEU A 20 -7.38 -3.42 0.25
C LEU A 20 -7.36 -3.30 1.78
N THR A 21 -8.51 -3.48 2.45
CA THR A 21 -8.59 -3.50 3.92
C THR A 21 -7.63 -4.55 4.50
N THR A 22 -7.63 -5.75 3.92
CA THR A 22 -6.78 -6.83 4.39
C THR A 22 -5.31 -6.51 4.14
N LEU A 23 -4.98 -5.94 2.98
CA LEU A 23 -3.62 -5.52 2.64
C LEU A 23 -3.10 -4.45 3.61
N TYR A 24 -3.90 -3.41 3.89
CA TYR A 24 -3.54 -2.32 4.79
C TYR A 24 -3.29 -2.84 6.20
N ARG A 25 -4.23 -3.64 6.75
CA ARG A 25 -4.07 -4.29 8.06
C ARG A 25 -2.79 -5.11 8.13
N SER A 26 -2.50 -5.89 7.09
CA SER A 26 -1.29 -6.73 7.03
C SER A 26 -0.01 -5.93 6.95
N LEU A 27 0.04 -4.85 6.17
CA LEU A 27 1.20 -3.95 6.08
C LEU A 27 1.46 -3.26 7.42
N CYS A 28 0.41 -2.73 8.08
CA CYS A 28 0.54 -2.13 9.41
C CYS A 28 0.96 -3.15 10.47
N ALA A 29 0.47 -4.39 10.39
CA ALA A 29 0.93 -5.43 11.30
C ALA A 29 2.42 -5.77 11.07
N ALA A 30 2.85 -5.85 9.80
CA ALA A 30 4.21 -6.21 9.44
C ALA A 30 5.27 -5.19 9.87
N THR A 31 4.89 -3.93 10.11
CA THR A 31 5.79 -2.91 10.68
C THR A 31 6.00 -3.07 12.19
N SER A 32 5.26 -3.98 12.85
CA SER A 32 5.47 -4.25 14.27
C SER A 32 6.78 -5.00 14.50
N PRO A 33 7.60 -4.60 15.49
CA PRO A 33 8.84 -5.31 15.84
C PRO A 33 8.61 -6.75 16.30
N LEU A 34 7.39 -7.09 16.72
CA LEU A 34 7.01 -8.42 17.19
C LEU A 34 6.59 -9.38 16.06
N ARG A 35 6.51 -8.89 14.82
CA ARG A 35 6.07 -9.68 13.67
C ARG A 35 7.27 -10.08 12.82
N SER A 36 7.40 -11.38 12.56
CA SER A 36 8.43 -11.95 11.68
C SER A 36 7.90 -12.32 10.28
N SER A 37 6.58 -12.21 10.08
CA SER A 37 5.94 -12.56 8.81
C SER A 37 4.74 -11.66 8.51
N ILE A 38 4.42 -11.55 7.23
CA ILE A 38 3.26 -10.84 6.68
C ILE A 38 2.42 -11.83 5.86
N ALA A 39 1.10 -11.67 5.91
CA ALA A 39 0.15 -12.50 5.16
C ALA A 39 -0.88 -11.59 4.46
N GLY A 40 -1.71 -12.14 3.57
CA GLY A 40 -2.73 -11.39 2.84
C GLY A 40 -2.43 -11.30 1.33
N PRO A 41 -3.05 -10.35 0.60
CA PRO A 41 -2.98 -10.27 -0.85
C PRO A 41 -1.65 -9.63 -1.33
N LEU A 42 -0.52 -10.20 -0.92
CA LEU A 42 0.83 -9.67 -1.16
C LEU A 42 1.22 -9.64 -2.64
N VAL A 43 0.54 -10.44 -3.47
CA VAL A 43 0.70 -10.39 -4.93
C VAL A 43 0.46 -8.98 -5.47
N LEU A 44 -0.47 -8.21 -4.88
CA LEU A 44 -0.72 -6.83 -5.32
C LEU A 44 0.46 -5.90 -4.99
N LEU A 45 1.06 -6.08 -3.81
CA LEU A 45 2.26 -5.33 -3.42
C LEU A 45 3.45 -5.67 -4.32
N GLN A 46 3.61 -6.95 -4.65
CA GLN A 46 4.66 -7.43 -5.56
C GLN A 46 4.48 -6.86 -6.98
N LEU A 47 3.27 -6.94 -7.54
CA LEU A 47 2.96 -6.36 -8.85
C LEU A 47 3.19 -4.85 -8.85
N TRP A 48 2.76 -4.15 -7.80
CA TRP A 48 3.04 -2.72 -7.65
C TRP A 48 4.55 -2.43 -7.62
N ALA A 49 5.33 -3.19 -6.85
CA ALA A 49 6.78 -3.02 -6.79
C ALA A 49 7.43 -3.25 -8.16
N TRP A 50 6.97 -4.25 -8.92
CA TRP A 50 7.46 -4.49 -10.28
C TRP A 50 7.08 -3.37 -11.25
N GLU A 51 5.92 -2.74 -11.08
CA GLU A 51 5.55 -1.58 -11.87
C GLU A 51 6.38 -0.34 -11.54
N ARG A 52 6.75 -0.16 -10.28
CA ARG A 52 7.36 1.10 -9.79
C ARG A 52 8.86 1.07 -9.61
N ILE A 53 9.46 -0.11 -9.51
CA ILE A 53 10.89 -0.30 -9.25
C ILE A 53 11.48 -1.22 -10.33
N PRO A 54 11.81 -0.69 -11.53
CA PRO A 54 12.33 -1.50 -12.64
C PRO A 54 13.59 -2.31 -12.31
N THR A 55 14.41 -1.86 -11.37
CA THR A 55 15.64 -2.56 -10.97
C THR A 55 15.39 -3.84 -10.18
N MET A 56 14.19 -4.03 -9.61
CA MET A 56 13.83 -5.18 -8.77
C MET A 56 12.87 -6.14 -9.46
N ARG A 57 12.38 -5.80 -10.65
CA ARG A 57 11.40 -6.62 -11.36
C ARG A 57 12.08 -7.62 -12.28
N PRO A 58 11.48 -8.79 -12.49
CA PRO A 58 11.97 -9.75 -13.46
C PRO A 58 11.69 -9.30 -14.89
N ASP A 59 12.49 -9.82 -15.82
CA ASP A 59 12.23 -9.65 -17.24
C ASP A 59 11.12 -10.61 -17.66
N ARG A 60 10.29 -10.20 -18.63
CA ARG A 60 9.24 -11.04 -19.21
C ARG A 60 9.79 -11.67 -20.48
N VAL A 61 9.81 -13.01 -20.58
CA VAL A 61 10.43 -13.72 -21.70
C VAL A 61 9.66 -13.48 -23.01
N GLN A 62 8.34 -13.42 -22.94
CA GLN A 62 7.45 -13.11 -24.07
C GLN A 62 6.39 -12.10 -23.61
N PRO A 63 6.73 -10.80 -23.56
CA PRO A 63 5.78 -9.79 -23.14
C PRO A 63 4.66 -9.67 -24.17
N LEU A 64 3.42 -9.78 -23.71
CA LEU A 64 2.26 -9.43 -24.53
C LEU A 64 2.16 -7.91 -24.59
N GLU A 65 2.21 -7.33 -25.79
CA GLU A 65 2.01 -5.89 -26.00
C GLU A 65 0.62 -5.44 -25.55
N HIS A 66 -0.39 -6.27 -25.83
CA HIS A 66 -1.78 -6.04 -25.44
C HIS A 66 -2.30 -7.27 -24.67
N TYR A 67 -2.66 -7.09 -23.41
CA TYR A 67 -3.25 -8.13 -22.57
C TYR A 67 -4.73 -7.80 -22.32
N PRO A 68 -5.69 -8.66 -22.72
CA PRO A 68 -7.11 -8.42 -22.49
C PRO A 68 -7.47 -8.77 -21.05
N GLY A 69 -7.14 -7.89 -20.10
CA GLY A 69 -7.37 -8.14 -18.68
C GLY A 69 -6.88 -7.02 -17.77
N PRO A 70 -6.93 -7.23 -16.45
CA PRO A 70 -6.41 -6.27 -15.48
C PRO A 70 -4.92 -6.04 -15.72
N TYR A 71 -4.45 -4.82 -15.52
CA TYR A 71 -3.07 -4.42 -15.83
C TYR A 71 -2.01 -5.38 -15.29
N GLY A 72 -2.16 -5.84 -14.04
CA GLY A 72 -1.22 -6.75 -13.40
C GLY A 72 -1.14 -8.15 -14.05
N ALA A 73 -2.16 -8.57 -14.79
CA ALA A 73 -2.19 -9.87 -15.44
C ALA A 73 -1.16 -10.01 -16.57
N ARG A 74 -0.60 -8.90 -17.04
CA ARG A 74 0.54 -8.87 -17.98
C ARG A 74 1.83 -9.50 -17.42
N TRP A 75 1.88 -9.74 -16.11
CA TRP A 75 2.96 -10.44 -15.42
C TRP A 75 2.71 -11.95 -15.31
N ASN A 76 1.54 -12.43 -15.72
CA ASN A 76 1.21 -13.86 -15.77
C ASN A 76 1.76 -14.50 -17.05
N VAL A 77 3.08 -14.44 -17.19
CA VAL A 77 3.87 -15.01 -18.30
C VAL A 77 5.13 -15.64 -17.74
N GLN A 78 5.89 -16.35 -18.58
CA GLN A 78 7.20 -16.83 -18.18
C GLN A 78 8.12 -15.64 -17.84
N LEU A 79 8.69 -15.69 -16.64
CA LEU A 79 9.60 -14.67 -16.11
C LEU A 79 11.04 -15.16 -16.19
N ASP A 80 11.93 -14.29 -16.65
CA ASP A 80 13.36 -14.46 -16.50
C ASP A 80 13.80 -13.89 -15.15
N LEU A 81 14.30 -14.79 -14.31
CA LEU A 81 14.75 -14.49 -12.94
C LEU A 81 16.27 -14.46 -12.81
N HIS A 82 17.04 -14.64 -13.90
CA HIS A 82 18.50 -14.70 -13.84
C HIS A 82 19.13 -13.40 -13.32
N ARG A 83 18.47 -12.27 -13.61
CA ARG A 83 18.94 -10.92 -13.25
C ARG A 83 18.34 -10.40 -11.94
N VAL A 84 17.46 -11.17 -11.29
CA VAL A 84 16.81 -10.77 -10.04
C VAL A 84 17.38 -11.57 -8.89
N ALA A 85 17.72 -10.88 -7.80
CA ALA A 85 18.12 -11.55 -6.57
C ALA A 85 16.99 -12.45 -6.06
N ARG A 86 17.30 -13.71 -5.76
CA ARG A 86 16.33 -14.69 -5.25
C ARG A 86 16.65 -15.03 -3.81
N HIS A 87 15.66 -14.88 -2.92
CA HIS A 87 15.73 -15.33 -1.52
C HIS A 87 16.86 -14.73 -0.67
N VAL A 88 17.51 -13.65 -1.14
CA VAL A 88 18.58 -12.96 -0.39
C VAL A 88 18.08 -11.60 0.08
N VAL A 89 17.62 -11.56 1.34
CA VAL A 89 17.09 -10.33 1.98
C VAL A 89 18.10 -9.19 1.95
N SER A 90 19.41 -9.47 2.10
CA SER A 90 20.45 -8.44 2.08
C SER A 90 20.54 -7.72 0.74
N ILE A 91 20.33 -8.41 -0.38
CA ILE A 91 20.38 -7.78 -1.71
C ILE A 91 19.17 -6.87 -1.91
N PHE A 92 17.97 -7.31 -1.52
CA PHE A 92 16.79 -6.44 -1.60
C PHE A 92 16.93 -5.19 -0.73
N ARG A 93 17.50 -5.33 0.48
CA ARG A 93 17.79 -4.18 1.36
C ARG A 93 18.78 -3.22 0.73
N ASP A 94 19.85 -3.72 0.12
CA ASP A 94 20.86 -2.92 -0.56
C ASP A 94 20.25 -2.16 -1.75
N GLN A 95 19.50 -2.86 -2.61
CA GLN A 95 18.80 -2.26 -3.75
C GLN A 95 17.80 -1.17 -3.34
N LEU A 96 17.03 -1.40 -2.26
CA LEU A 96 16.08 -0.41 -1.75
C LEU A 96 16.79 0.78 -1.09
N THR A 97 17.88 0.55 -0.38
CA THR A 97 18.68 1.61 0.27
C THR A 97 19.39 2.48 -0.77
N GLY A 98 19.88 1.88 -1.84
CA GLY A 98 20.57 2.56 -2.95
C GLY A 98 19.63 3.08 -4.05
N LEU A 99 18.32 3.01 -3.86
CA LEU A 99 17.35 3.40 -4.89
C LEU A 99 17.38 4.92 -5.09
N ARG A 100 17.74 5.36 -6.31
CA ARG A 100 17.75 6.78 -6.69
C ARG A 100 16.40 7.21 -7.27
N ASP A 101 16.13 8.51 -7.25
CA ASP A 101 14.87 9.10 -7.72
C ASP A 101 14.48 8.66 -9.14
N LEU A 102 15.46 8.56 -10.06
CA LEU A 102 15.25 8.16 -11.45
C LEU A 102 15.01 6.65 -11.62
N GLN A 103 15.30 5.84 -10.61
CA GLN A 103 15.09 4.39 -10.61
C GLN A 103 13.69 4.02 -10.09
N PHE A 104 12.92 5.00 -9.64
CA PHE A 104 11.52 4.82 -9.21
C PHE A 104 10.57 5.56 -10.14
N ILE A 105 9.48 4.90 -10.54
CA ILE A 105 8.46 5.49 -11.41
C ILE A 105 7.40 6.19 -10.54
N TRP A 106 7.59 7.50 -10.33
CA TRP A 106 6.72 8.32 -9.50
C TRP A 106 5.38 8.69 -10.15
N GLN A 107 5.34 8.76 -11.47
CA GLN A 107 4.20 9.26 -12.24
C GLN A 107 2.96 8.35 -12.12
N PRO A 108 1.74 8.90 -12.26
CA PRO A 108 0.52 8.09 -12.35
C PRO A 108 0.56 7.15 -13.57
N TYR A 109 -0.34 6.16 -13.61
CA TYR A 109 -0.55 5.41 -14.85
C TYR A 109 -1.04 6.36 -15.94
N SER A 110 -0.49 6.23 -17.16
CA SER A 110 -0.90 7.08 -18.29
C SER A 110 -2.34 6.82 -18.69
N GLU A 111 -2.97 7.80 -19.34
CA GLU A 111 -4.33 7.62 -19.87
C GLU A 111 -4.36 6.50 -20.94
N ASP A 112 -3.28 6.25 -21.68
CA ASP A 112 -3.19 5.09 -22.59
C ASP A 112 -3.31 3.76 -21.84
N VAL A 113 -2.61 3.65 -20.71
CA VAL A 113 -2.72 2.47 -19.84
C VAL A 113 -4.14 2.32 -19.33
N LEU A 114 -4.74 3.40 -18.81
CA LEU A 114 -6.11 3.36 -18.27
C LEU A 114 -7.15 3.04 -19.35
N ALA A 115 -6.99 3.57 -20.56
CA ALA A 115 -7.87 3.33 -21.70
C ALA A 115 -7.75 1.90 -22.25
N SER A 116 -6.59 1.26 -22.10
CA SER A 116 -6.38 -0.14 -22.48
C SER A 116 -7.09 -1.15 -21.55
N LEU A 117 -7.52 -0.73 -20.36
CA LEU A 117 -8.09 -1.64 -19.37
C LEU A 117 -9.54 -2.01 -19.73
N PRO A 118 -9.95 -3.26 -19.43
CA PRO A 118 -11.36 -3.62 -19.46
C PRO A 118 -12.21 -2.68 -18.60
N ALA A 119 -13.44 -2.38 -19.02
CA ALA A 119 -14.32 -1.42 -18.34
C ALA A 119 -14.55 -1.73 -16.84
N TYR A 120 -14.55 -3.02 -16.46
CA TYR A 120 -14.69 -3.40 -15.06
C TYR A 120 -13.49 -3.02 -14.18
N CYS A 121 -12.31 -2.79 -14.76
CA CYS A 121 -11.12 -2.36 -14.03
C CYS A 121 -11.17 -0.88 -13.64
N THR A 122 -11.93 -0.06 -14.38
CA THR A 122 -12.12 1.37 -14.11
C THR A 122 -13.51 1.67 -13.52
N ALA A 123 -14.35 0.64 -13.35
CA ALA A 123 -15.62 0.75 -12.64
C ALA A 123 -15.39 1.32 -11.23
N GLY A 124 -16.08 2.41 -10.91
CA GLY A 124 -15.91 3.10 -9.64
C GLY A 124 -14.64 3.97 -9.54
N ARG A 125 -13.98 4.34 -10.65
CA ARG A 125 -12.83 5.29 -10.65
C ARG A 125 -13.11 6.56 -9.82
N ALA A 126 -14.36 7.04 -9.81
CA ALA A 126 -14.78 8.19 -9.02
C ALA A 126 -14.52 8.04 -7.51
N ILE A 127 -14.65 6.84 -6.94
CA ILE A 127 -14.50 6.60 -5.50
C ILE A 127 -13.09 6.17 -5.09
N TRP A 128 -12.15 6.02 -6.03
CA TRP A 128 -10.76 5.67 -5.71
C TRP A 128 -10.10 6.70 -4.79
N ARG A 129 -10.57 7.95 -4.88
CA ARG A 129 -10.12 9.10 -4.10
C ARG A 129 -11.07 9.48 -2.96
N SER A 130 -11.95 8.57 -2.57
CA SER A 130 -12.80 8.79 -1.40
C SER A 130 -12.00 8.68 -0.09
N VAL A 131 -12.11 9.68 0.78
CA VAL A 131 -11.64 9.61 2.17
C VAL A 131 -12.71 8.92 3.00
N THR A 132 -12.51 7.63 3.28
CA THR A 132 -13.55 6.78 3.87
C THR A 132 -12.95 5.60 4.65
N TYR A 133 -13.77 4.63 5.06
CA TYR A 133 -13.33 3.39 5.68
C TYR A 133 -13.54 2.20 4.74
N LEU A 134 -12.50 1.39 4.55
CA LEU A 134 -12.60 0.10 3.91
C LEU A 134 -12.98 -0.94 4.97
N ILE A 135 -13.95 -1.79 4.65
CA ILE A 135 -14.55 -2.71 5.61
C ILE A 135 -14.48 -4.14 5.05
N CYS A 136 -13.99 -5.06 5.87
CA CYS A 136 -13.81 -6.47 5.56
C CYS A 136 -14.16 -7.30 6.80
N TRP A 137 -15.45 -7.62 6.95
CA TRP A 137 -16.02 -8.21 8.17
C TRP A 137 -15.61 -7.41 9.41
N GLY A 138 -14.89 -8.02 10.36
CA GLY A 138 -14.40 -7.35 11.58
C GLY A 138 -13.14 -6.51 11.42
N VAL A 139 -12.71 -6.24 10.19
CA VAL A 139 -11.54 -5.39 9.90
C VAL A 139 -12.05 -4.10 9.27
N VAL A 140 -11.63 -2.98 9.85
CA VAL A 140 -11.91 -1.63 9.33
C VAL A 140 -10.55 -0.93 9.21
N GLU A 141 -10.30 -0.33 8.05
CA GLU A 141 -9.08 0.43 7.77
C GLU A 141 -9.46 1.78 7.13
N PRO A 142 -8.83 2.89 7.53
CA PRO A 142 -9.04 4.17 6.86
C PRO A 142 -8.44 4.13 5.45
N HIS A 143 -9.23 4.52 4.45
CA HIS A 143 -8.78 4.83 3.10
C HIS A 143 -8.40 6.30 3.04
N LEU A 144 -7.12 6.58 2.84
CA LEU A 144 -6.57 7.95 2.84
C LEU A 144 -5.86 8.26 1.52
N PRO A 145 -6.62 8.53 0.44
CA PRO A 145 -6.06 8.92 -0.87
C PRO A 145 -5.09 10.08 -0.80
N TYR A 146 -5.28 10.98 0.18
CA TYR A 146 -4.37 12.08 0.48
C TYR A 146 -2.90 11.66 0.57
N ARG A 147 -2.58 10.43 0.96
CA ARG A 147 -1.18 9.96 1.06
C ARG A 147 -0.53 9.64 -0.29
N VAL A 148 -1.32 9.59 -1.36
CA VAL A 148 -0.90 9.12 -2.68
C VAL A 148 -1.46 9.98 -3.82
N MET A 149 -1.75 11.26 -3.57
CA MET A 149 -2.41 12.16 -4.55
C MET A 149 -1.65 12.28 -5.88
N ARG A 150 -0.31 12.15 -5.85
CA ARG A 150 0.54 12.13 -7.06
C ARG A 150 0.21 10.98 -8.00
N GLN A 151 -0.26 9.85 -7.46
CA GLN A 151 -0.70 8.68 -8.25
C GLN A 151 -2.00 8.94 -9.02
N PHE A 152 -2.68 10.04 -8.72
CA PHE A 152 -3.88 10.50 -9.43
C PHE A 152 -3.61 11.78 -10.25
N GLY A 153 -2.36 12.22 -10.39
CA GLY A 153 -2.00 13.45 -11.11
C GLY A 153 -2.20 14.73 -10.32
N TYR A 154 -2.49 14.63 -9.02
CA TYR A 154 -2.66 15.80 -8.15
C TYR A 154 -1.41 16.10 -7.34
N HIS A 155 -1.32 17.35 -6.91
CA HIS A 155 -0.29 17.86 -6.03
C HIS A 155 -0.38 17.20 -4.65
N GLN A 156 0.78 16.94 -4.04
CA GLN A 156 0.89 16.27 -2.75
C GLN A 156 1.03 17.31 -1.63
N SER A 157 -0.10 17.63 -1.00
CA SER A 157 -0.15 18.39 0.24
C SER A 157 0.03 17.48 1.47
N VAL A 158 0.19 18.10 2.64
CA VAL A 158 0.15 17.42 3.93
C VAL A 158 -1.19 16.68 4.07
N PRO A 159 -1.19 15.37 4.34
CA PRO A 159 -2.43 14.60 4.35
C PRO A 159 -3.29 14.92 5.57
N ASP A 160 -4.60 15.00 5.37
CA ASP A 160 -5.57 15.00 6.44
C ASP A 160 -5.65 13.59 7.07
N MET A 161 -5.42 13.54 8.39
CA MET A 161 -5.31 12.32 9.18
C MET A 161 -6.55 12.06 10.05
N ARG A 162 -7.65 12.80 9.88
CA ARG A 162 -8.86 12.73 10.72
C ARG A 162 -9.42 11.32 10.95
N LEU A 163 -9.34 10.43 9.96
CA LEU A 163 -9.89 9.07 10.09
C LEU A 163 -9.01 8.10 10.89
N THR A 164 -7.86 8.54 11.41
CA THR A 164 -6.89 7.67 12.11
C THR A 164 -6.96 7.71 13.62
N GLU A 165 -7.78 8.58 14.21
CA GLU A 165 -7.87 8.75 15.68
C GLU A 165 -8.18 7.43 16.41
N ASN A 166 -9.12 6.65 15.87
CA ASN A 166 -9.54 5.36 16.44
C ASN A 166 -8.79 4.14 15.89
N GLN A 167 -7.71 4.34 15.13
CA GLN A 167 -7.03 3.24 14.44
C GLN A 167 -6.47 2.18 15.41
N ALA A 168 -5.92 2.60 16.56
CA ALA A 168 -5.41 1.65 17.56
C ALA A 168 -6.51 0.72 18.11
N ALA A 169 -7.71 1.26 18.38
CA ALA A 169 -8.86 0.47 18.81
C ALA A 169 -9.36 -0.47 17.70
N LEU A 170 -9.39 -0.01 16.46
CA LEU A 170 -9.73 -0.86 15.30
C LEU A 170 -8.72 -1.99 15.08
N HIS A 171 -7.45 -1.77 15.43
CA HIS A 171 -6.38 -2.77 15.33
C HIS A 171 -6.43 -3.81 16.46
N SER A 172 -6.94 -3.45 17.64
CA SER A 172 -7.09 -4.39 18.76
C SER A 172 -8.30 -5.33 18.59
N LEU A 173 -9.23 -5.01 17.70
CA LEU A 173 -10.31 -5.89 17.32
C LEU A 173 -9.78 -7.10 16.53
N ASP A 174 -9.54 -8.21 17.24
CA ASP A 174 -9.35 -9.51 16.62
C ASP A 174 -10.69 -10.27 16.49
N ARG A 175 -10.69 -11.30 15.63
CA ARG A 175 -11.84 -12.18 15.40
C ARG A 175 -11.87 -13.39 16.36
N ARG A 176 -10.90 -13.52 17.28
CA ARG A 176 -10.77 -14.72 18.12
C ARG A 176 -11.92 -14.73 19.14
N GLY A 177 -12.63 -15.85 19.23
CA GLY A 177 -13.77 -15.99 20.15
C GLY A 177 -15.04 -15.20 19.78
N LYS A 178 -15.09 -14.53 18.62
CA LYS A 178 -16.19 -13.63 18.22
C LYS A 178 -17.09 -14.19 17.11
N GLY A 179 -17.39 -15.50 17.16
CA GLY A 179 -18.18 -16.19 16.13
C GLY A 179 -19.59 -15.62 15.90
N ASN A 180 -20.18 -14.98 16.92
CA ASN A 180 -21.54 -14.43 16.89
C ASN A 180 -21.58 -12.88 16.88
N GLN A 181 -20.45 -12.20 16.65
CA GLN A 181 -20.42 -10.74 16.64
C GLN A 181 -21.20 -10.19 15.45
N ASN A 182 -22.18 -9.33 15.71
CA ASN A 182 -22.87 -8.59 14.66
C ASN A 182 -22.00 -7.40 14.20
N TRP A 183 -21.21 -7.63 13.15
CA TRP A 183 -20.33 -6.60 12.59
C TRP A 183 -21.07 -5.43 11.95
N ILE A 184 -22.32 -5.61 11.50
CA ILE A 184 -23.13 -4.52 10.95
C ILE A 184 -23.39 -3.49 12.04
N THR A 185 -23.87 -3.94 13.21
CA THR A 185 -24.10 -3.04 14.35
C THR A 185 -22.78 -2.48 14.91
N THR A 186 -21.74 -3.33 14.99
CA THR A 186 -20.44 -2.94 15.56
C THR A 186 -19.72 -1.89 14.73
N HIS A 187 -19.91 -1.92 13.41
CA HIS A 187 -19.26 -1.02 12.47
C HIS A 187 -20.20 0.02 11.86
N GLY A 188 -21.40 0.21 12.41
CA GLY A 188 -22.44 1.09 11.87
C GLY A 188 -21.90 2.46 11.46
N ALA A 189 -21.22 3.17 12.36
CA ALA A 189 -20.64 4.48 12.05
C ALA A 189 -19.63 4.46 10.89
N TYR A 190 -18.86 3.39 10.73
CA TYR A 190 -17.91 3.25 9.60
C TYR A 190 -18.63 2.88 8.30
N ILE A 191 -19.70 2.08 8.40
CA ILE A 191 -20.57 1.73 7.26
C ILE A 191 -21.28 2.99 6.75
N ASP A 192 -21.70 3.89 7.62
CA ASP A 192 -22.33 5.16 7.24
C ASP A 192 -21.36 6.01 6.41
N VAL A 193 -20.11 6.16 6.87
CA VAL A 193 -19.04 6.88 6.12
C VAL A 193 -18.71 6.18 4.79
N TRP A 194 -18.71 4.85 4.75
CA TRP A 194 -18.53 4.10 3.49
C TRP A 194 -19.72 4.28 2.55
N THR A 195 -20.93 4.36 3.08
CA THR A 195 -22.15 4.56 2.28
C THR A 195 -22.12 5.93 1.62
N ASP A 196 -21.69 6.95 2.35
CA ASP A 196 -21.54 8.32 1.87
C ASP A 196 -20.21 8.60 1.14
N ARG A 197 -19.45 7.56 0.76
CA ARG A 197 -18.11 7.69 0.14
C ARG A 197 -18.07 8.60 -1.11
N HIS A 198 -19.17 8.70 -1.86
CA HIS A 198 -19.24 9.55 -3.06
C HIS A 198 -19.18 11.04 -2.72
N SER A 199 -19.64 11.45 -1.54
CA SER A 199 -19.58 12.82 -1.02
C SER A 199 -18.20 13.17 -0.45
N HIS A 200 -17.34 12.16 -0.26
CA HIS A 200 -16.02 12.29 0.35
C HIS A 200 -14.87 12.12 -0.66
N VAL A 201 -15.15 12.32 -1.95
CA VAL A 201 -14.13 12.23 -3.01
C VAL A 201 -13.29 13.51 -3.00
N GLU A 202 -11.97 13.33 -2.88
CA GLU A 202 -11.03 14.45 -2.79
C GLU A 202 -10.41 14.77 -4.15
N ASP A 203 -10.93 15.83 -4.78
CA ASP A 203 -10.32 16.49 -5.94
C ASP A 203 -9.19 17.41 -5.48
N GLY A 204 -7.95 16.94 -5.65
CA GLY A 204 -6.77 17.74 -5.35
C GLY A 204 -6.51 18.83 -6.40
N VAL A 205 -5.49 19.65 -6.16
CA VAL A 205 -4.97 20.58 -7.16
C VAL A 205 -4.16 19.79 -8.19
N VAL A 206 -4.38 20.00 -9.49
CA VAL A 206 -3.59 19.32 -10.54
C VAL A 206 -2.11 19.69 -10.37
N ALA A 207 -1.23 18.70 -10.35
CA ALA A 207 0.21 18.96 -10.25
C ALA A 207 0.76 19.41 -11.62
N GLU A 208 1.46 20.55 -11.66
CA GLU A 208 2.26 20.94 -12.82
C GLU A 208 3.35 19.91 -13.10
N ASP A 209 3.99 19.40 -12.05
CA ASP A 209 4.91 18.26 -12.12
C ASP A 209 4.64 17.26 -10.98
N PRO A 210 4.02 16.10 -11.25
CA PRO A 210 3.71 15.10 -10.24
C PRO A 210 4.96 14.37 -9.70
N ARG A 211 6.16 14.65 -10.21
CA ARG A 211 7.40 14.06 -9.68
C ARG A 211 7.76 14.64 -8.31
N TYR A 212 7.39 15.87 -8.01
CA TYR A 212 7.81 16.58 -6.82
C TYR A 212 6.62 16.89 -5.89
N PRO A 213 6.67 16.49 -4.61
CA PRO A 213 5.68 16.92 -3.62
C PRO A 213 6.02 18.32 -3.08
N SER A 214 5.07 18.96 -2.39
CA SER A 214 5.29 20.22 -1.67
C SER A 214 6.41 20.12 -0.64
N ASP A 215 7.06 21.24 -0.34
CA ASP A 215 8.09 21.29 0.69
C ASP A 215 7.50 21.07 2.09
N GLU A 216 6.28 21.53 2.35
CA GLU A 216 5.55 21.25 3.59
C GLU A 216 5.28 19.75 3.74
N TYR A 217 4.87 19.06 2.67
CA TYR A 217 4.72 17.61 2.71
C TYR A 217 6.06 16.90 2.97
N ARG A 218 7.17 17.34 2.34
CA ARG A 218 8.49 16.74 2.57
C ARG A 218 8.91 16.88 4.02
N GLN A 219 8.72 18.05 4.62
CA GLN A 219 8.99 18.28 6.04
C GLN A 219 8.12 17.37 6.91
N TRP A 220 6.80 17.39 6.71
CA TRP A 220 5.85 16.56 7.43
C TRP A 220 6.21 15.06 7.34
N TYR A 221 6.57 14.59 6.15
CA TYR A 221 6.92 13.21 5.88
C TYR A 221 8.23 12.81 6.57
N ARG A 222 9.27 13.65 6.52
CA ARG A 222 10.57 13.41 7.17
C ARG A 222 10.43 13.28 8.69
N GLU A 223 9.56 14.07 9.32
CA GLU A 223 9.31 14.02 10.77
C GLU A 223 8.59 12.74 11.22
N ARG A 224 7.88 12.06 10.31
CA ARG A 224 6.94 10.97 10.63
C ARG A 224 7.32 9.62 10.01
N THR A 225 8.28 9.61 9.09
CA THR A 225 8.78 8.39 8.46
C THR A 225 10.05 7.90 9.16
N VAL A 226 10.35 6.63 8.98
CA VAL A 226 11.66 6.06 9.32
C VAL A 226 12.57 6.26 8.12
N LEU A 227 13.52 7.18 8.23
CA LEU A 227 14.44 7.50 7.14
C LEU A 227 15.55 6.46 6.98
N TYR A 228 15.92 5.79 8.08
CA TYR A 228 16.99 4.80 8.10
C TYR A 228 16.53 3.55 8.83
N VAL A 229 16.65 2.42 8.13
CA VAL A 229 16.35 1.09 8.65
C VAL A 229 17.67 0.34 8.75
N SER A 230 18.21 0.17 9.95
CA SER A 230 19.50 -0.48 10.16
C SER A 230 19.38 -1.76 10.99
N ASN A 231 20.39 -2.63 10.86
CA ASN A 231 20.53 -3.80 11.70
C ASN A 231 21.07 -3.37 13.08
N PRO A 232 20.38 -3.62 14.20
CA PRO A 232 20.79 -3.22 15.55
C PRO A 232 22.16 -3.79 15.98
N THR A 233 22.64 -4.85 15.35
CA THR A 233 23.97 -5.42 15.64
C THR A 233 25.11 -4.73 14.88
N ARG A 234 24.84 -3.80 13.97
CA ARG A 234 25.85 -2.95 13.32
C ARG A 234 25.74 -1.52 13.86
N GLN A 235 26.70 -1.09 14.67
CA GLN A 235 26.88 0.34 14.98
C GLN A 235 27.15 1.10 13.68
N LEU A 236 26.35 2.13 13.39
CA LEU A 236 26.57 2.99 12.23
C LEU A 236 27.71 3.97 12.53
N THR A 237 28.76 3.95 11.71
CA THR A 237 29.57 5.14 11.46
C THR A 237 28.83 5.94 10.41
N PHE A 238 28.12 6.99 10.82
CA PHE A 238 27.52 7.92 9.86
C PHE A 238 28.64 8.69 9.15
N PRO A 239 28.52 9.01 7.85
CA PRO A 239 29.48 9.88 7.19
C PRO A 239 29.53 11.23 7.93
N GLU A 240 30.70 11.61 8.44
CA GLU A 240 30.94 12.95 8.98
C GLU A 240 30.68 13.96 7.85
N GLY A 241 29.54 14.63 7.89
CA GLY A 241 29.17 15.63 6.88
C GLY A 241 27.69 15.87 6.67
N PHE A 242 26.80 14.98 7.15
CA PHE A 242 25.37 15.24 7.08
C PHE A 242 24.87 15.93 8.35
N GLN A 243 24.47 17.19 8.22
CA GLN A 243 23.98 18.02 9.32
C GLN A 243 22.87 17.31 10.08
N GLY A 244 23.06 17.22 11.39
CA GLY A 244 22.14 16.58 12.32
C GLY A 244 20.85 17.38 12.45
N ASP A 245 19.89 17.10 11.58
CA ASP A 245 18.50 17.50 11.77
C ASP A 245 17.64 16.24 11.95
N SER A 246 17.40 15.92 13.22
CA SER A 246 16.15 15.31 13.73
C SER A 246 15.65 13.98 13.14
N ALA A 247 16.44 13.24 12.35
CA ALA A 247 16.00 11.97 11.77
C ALA A 247 15.82 10.88 12.86
N ARG A 248 14.57 10.46 13.12
CA ARG A 248 14.26 9.33 14.01
C ARG A 248 14.71 8.03 13.34
N VAL A 249 15.82 7.46 13.83
CA VAL A 249 16.30 6.13 13.43
C VAL A 249 15.48 5.05 14.17
N GLN A 250 14.97 4.05 13.45
CA GLN A 250 14.42 2.84 14.06
C GLN A 250 15.27 1.62 13.65
N TYR A 251 15.68 0.85 14.66
CA TYR A 251 16.44 -0.37 14.49
C TYR A 251 15.50 -1.57 14.25
N LEU A 252 15.80 -2.45 13.29
CA LEU A 252 15.06 -3.69 13.06
C LEU A 252 15.39 -4.73 14.13
N VAL A 253 14.44 -5.19 14.95
CA VAL A 253 14.71 -6.18 15.99
C VAL A 253 15.41 -7.43 15.44
N SER A 254 16.49 -7.84 16.09
CA SER A 254 17.21 -9.08 15.79
C SER A 254 16.46 -10.29 16.36
N PHE A 255 16.02 -11.21 15.50
CA PHE A 255 15.73 -12.57 15.94
C PHE A 255 17.01 -13.40 15.81
N SER A 256 17.72 -13.59 16.92
CA SER A 256 18.74 -14.61 17.06
C SER A 256 18.04 -15.97 17.14
N TYR A 257 18.15 -16.77 16.09
CA TYR A 257 17.91 -18.20 16.20
C TYR A 257 19.12 -18.80 16.92
N ASN A 258 18.92 -19.23 18.17
CA ASN A 258 19.85 -20.13 18.83
C ASN A 258 19.66 -21.52 18.21
N LEU A 259 20.69 -22.01 17.50
CA LEU A 259 20.91 -23.44 17.27
C LEU A 259 21.64 -24.03 18.47
#